data_AF-A0A7W1MV14-F1
#
_entry.id   AF-A0A7W1MV14-F1
#
_cell.length_a   1.000
_cell.length_b   1.000
_cell.length_c   1.000
_cell.angle_alpha   90.00
_cell.angle_beta   90.00
_cell.angle_gamma   90.00
#
_symmetry.space_group_name_H-M   'P 1'
#
loop_
_entity.id
_entity.type
_entity.pdbx_description
1 polymer ?
#
loop_
_entity_poly.entity_id
_entity_poly.type
_entity_poly.pdbx_seq_one_letter_code
_entity_poly.pdbx_strand_id
1 'polypeptide(L)'
;MKFREILTAWLPVALWMALMFFGSTDAFSAEHTSRYLTPFLRWLDPDISAAALAQAHLLLRKAAHVTEYAILSGLLFRALRGLIGGFWRRAAVALAPALIFAPLDEFHQSFVPSRTSSLGDVLIDYSGAIAGILICRILQLALTPRNPTR
;
A
#
# COMPACT_ATOMS: atom_id res chain seq x y z
N MET A 1 -20.05 15.15 -11.26
CA MET A 1 -19.71 13.81 -11.80
C MET A 1 -21.01 13.04 -12.01
N LYS A 2 -21.12 12.32 -13.12
CA LYS A 2 -22.25 11.38 -13.34
C LYS A 2 -22.06 10.14 -12.45
N PHE A 3 -23.15 9.43 -12.12
CA PHE A 3 -23.09 8.23 -11.25
C PHE A 3 -22.05 7.19 -11.72
N ARG A 4 -21.97 6.92 -13.02
CA ARG A 4 -20.96 6.01 -13.60
C ARG A 4 -19.52 6.46 -13.34
N GLU A 5 -19.25 7.77 -13.38
CA GLU A 5 -17.92 8.33 -13.11
C GLU A 5 -17.53 8.20 -11.63
N ILE A 6 -18.51 8.32 -10.73
CA ILE A 6 -18.31 8.08 -9.30
C ILE A 6 -17.96 6.62 -9.08
N LEU A 7 -18.73 5.69 -9.67
CA LEU A 7 -18.45 4.26 -9.54
C LEU A 7 -17.05 3.88 -10.07
N THR A 8 -16.66 4.31 -11.27
CA THR A 8 -15.34 3.99 -11.83
C THR A 8 -14.19 4.67 -11.08
N ALA A 9 -14.44 5.81 -10.43
CA ALA A 9 -13.46 6.45 -9.56
C ALA A 9 -13.27 5.67 -8.25
N TRP A 10 -14.35 5.31 -7.57
CA TRP A 10 -14.32 4.84 -6.18
C TRP A 10 -14.37 3.33 -6.00
N LEU A 11 -14.89 2.56 -6.96
CA LEU A 11 -14.91 1.09 -6.87
C LEU A 11 -13.49 0.50 -6.68
N PRO A 12 -12.45 0.93 -7.42
CA PRO A 12 -11.08 0.43 -7.17
C PRO A 12 -10.57 0.75 -5.76
N VAL A 13 -10.95 1.90 -5.19
CA VAL A 13 -10.57 2.26 -3.81
C VAL A 13 -11.21 1.28 -2.83
N ALA A 14 -12.51 1.03 -2.97
CA ALA A 14 -13.24 0.11 -2.09
C ALA A 14 -12.71 -1.33 -2.19
N LEU A 15 -12.45 -1.81 -3.40
CA LEU A 15 -11.87 -3.13 -3.62
C LEU A 15 -10.46 -3.24 -3.01
N TRP A 16 -9.65 -2.20 -3.14
CA TRP A 16 -8.31 -2.18 -2.57
C TRP A 16 -8.33 -2.18 -1.04
N MET A 17 -9.22 -1.39 -0.43
CA MET A 17 -9.39 -1.39 1.02
C MET A 17 -9.89 -2.75 1.54
N ALA A 18 -10.77 -3.43 0.81
CA ALA A 18 -11.21 -4.78 1.15
C ALA A 18 -10.04 -5.78 1.08
N LEU A 19 -9.16 -5.65 0.07
CA LEU A 19 -7.96 -6.46 -0.04
C LEU A 19 -6.98 -6.20 1.11
N MET A 20 -6.72 -4.93 1.45
CA MET A 20 -5.86 -4.56 2.59
C MET A 20 -6.40 -5.14 3.91
N PHE A 21 -7.72 -5.02 4.15
CA PHE A 21 -8.33 -5.59 5.34
C PHE A 21 -8.16 -7.11 5.40
N PHE A 22 -8.34 -7.80 4.28
CA PHE A 22 -8.06 -9.24 4.21
C PHE A 22 -6.56 -9.55 4.44
N GLY A 23 -5.66 -8.72 3.90
CA GLY A 23 -4.20 -8.74 4.14
C GLY A 23 -3.80 -8.58 5.61
N SER A 24 -4.58 -7.83 6.38
CA SER A 24 -4.39 -7.60 7.81
C SER A 24 -4.73 -8.81 8.69
N THR A 25 -5.41 -9.82 8.13
CA THR A 25 -5.78 -11.04 8.86
C THR A 25 -4.61 -12.05 8.95
N ASP A 26 -4.85 -13.17 9.63
CA ASP A 26 -3.89 -14.29 9.70
C ASP A 26 -3.54 -14.88 8.32
N ALA A 27 -4.35 -14.66 7.30
CA ALA A 27 -4.10 -15.18 5.94
C ALA A 27 -2.73 -14.78 5.37
N PHE A 28 -2.21 -13.62 5.77
CA PHE A 28 -0.89 -13.12 5.36
C PHE A 28 0.07 -12.99 6.55
N SER A 29 -0.12 -13.75 7.63
CA SER A 29 0.85 -13.81 8.72
C SER A 29 2.19 -14.40 8.28
N ALA A 30 3.24 -14.17 9.06
CA ALA A 30 4.55 -14.77 8.81
C ALA A 30 4.46 -16.30 8.77
N GLU A 31 3.61 -16.89 9.62
CA GLU A 31 3.34 -18.32 9.62
C GLU A 31 2.78 -18.80 8.27
N HIS A 32 1.70 -18.19 7.78
CA HIS A 32 1.08 -18.60 6.52
C HIS A 32 1.97 -18.32 5.30
N THR A 33 2.63 -17.17 5.25
CA THR A 33 3.55 -16.83 4.16
C THR A 33 4.79 -17.73 4.14
N SER A 34 5.28 -18.18 5.30
CA SER A 34 6.44 -19.09 5.40
C SER A 34 6.21 -20.45 4.76
N ARG A 35 4.96 -20.93 4.73
CA ARG A 35 4.58 -22.20 4.08
C ARG A 35 4.88 -22.21 2.58
N TYR A 36 4.88 -21.04 1.95
CA TYR A 36 5.17 -20.90 0.52
C TYR A 36 6.55 -20.29 0.26
N LEU A 37 6.93 -19.27 1.04
CA LEU A 37 8.20 -18.56 0.82
C LEU A 37 9.42 -19.42 1.20
N THR A 38 9.35 -20.19 2.28
CA THR A 38 10.50 -20.98 2.75
C THR A 38 10.89 -22.07 1.75
N PRO A 39 9.96 -22.90 1.23
CA PRO A 39 10.30 -23.89 0.21
C PRO A 39 10.86 -23.25 -1.06
N PHE A 40 10.30 -22.11 -1.49
CA PHE A 40 10.78 -21.39 -2.66
C PHE A 40 12.22 -20.88 -2.47
N LEU A 41 12.52 -20.26 -1.33
CA LEU A 41 13.87 -19.77 -1.04
C LEU A 41 14.88 -20.90 -0.87
N ARG A 42 14.50 -22.02 -0.24
CA ARG A 42 15.35 -23.22 -0.16
C ARG A 42 15.56 -23.93 -1.48
N TRP A 43 14.62 -23.78 -2.42
CA TRP A 43 14.83 -24.26 -3.78
C TRP A 43 15.89 -23.43 -4.53
N LEU A 44 16.00 -22.13 -4.27
CA LEU A 44 17.03 -21.25 -4.82
C LEU A 44 18.40 -21.41 -4.13
N ASP A 45 18.39 -21.47 -2.81
CA ASP A 45 19.57 -21.64 -1.96
C ASP A 45 19.25 -22.67 -0.87
N PRO A 46 19.63 -23.96 -1.08
CA PRO A 46 19.35 -25.03 -0.13
C PRO A 46 19.92 -24.81 1.27
N ASP A 47 21.03 -24.07 1.38
CA ASP A 47 21.75 -23.83 2.62
C ASP A 47 21.40 -22.48 3.27
N ILE A 48 20.34 -21.81 2.79
CA ILE A 48 19.90 -20.52 3.30
C ILE A 48 19.69 -20.56 4.82
N SER A 49 20.38 -19.66 5.52
CA SER A 49 20.32 -19.62 6.98
C SER A 49 18.93 -19.22 7.49
N ALA A 50 18.57 -19.67 8.69
CA ALA A 50 17.33 -19.26 9.36
C ALA A 50 17.22 -17.74 9.54
N ALA A 51 18.36 -17.05 9.77
CA ALA A 51 18.42 -15.60 9.87
C ALA A 51 18.07 -14.92 8.54
N ALA A 52 18.58 -15.42 7.42
CA ALA A 52 18.27 -14.90 6.09
C ALA A 52 16.78 -15.12 5.73
N LEU A 53 16.21 -16.28 6.06
CA LEU A 53 14.77 -16.53 5.89
C LEU A 53 13.92 -15.54 6.69
N ALA A 54 14.26 -15.31 7.96
CA ALA A 54 13.56 -14.34 8.81
C ALA A 54 13.66 -12.92 8.24
N GLN A 55 14.84 -12.51 7.74
CA GLN A 55 15.02 -11.22 7.05
C GLN A 55 14.17 -11.12 5.78
N ALA A 56 14.11 -12.18 4.96
CA ALA A 56 13.28 -12.21 3.76
C ALA A 56 11.79 -12.03 4.10
N HIS A 57 11.30 -12.68 5.15
CA HIS A 57 9.93 -12.49 5.65
C HIS A 57 9.66 -11.06 6.11
N LEU A 58 10.58 -10.47 6.86
CA LEU A 58 10.47 -9.08 7.32
C LEU A 58 10.47 -8.10 6.14
N LEU A 59 11.35 -8.30 5.17
CA LEU A 59 11.42 -7.46 3.96
C LEU A 59 10.16 -7.59 3.12
N LEU A 60 9.65 -8.81 2.93
CA LEU A 60 8.39 -9.04 2.21
C LEU A 60 7.23 -8.30 2.88
N ARG A 61 7.14 -8.36 4.21
CA ARG A 61 6.10 -7.65 4.97
C ARG A 61 6.22 -6.14 4.79
N LYS A 62 7.42 -5.57 5.01
CA LYS A 62 7.64 -4.13 4.83
C LYS A 62 7.34 -3.67 3.40
N ALA A 63 7.68 -4.48 2.40
CA ALA A 63 7.35 -4.19 1.01
C ALA A 63 5.84 -4.20 0.76
N ALA A 64 5.10 -5.12 1.38
CA ALA A 64 3.64 -5.16 1.31
C ALA A 64 3.03 -3.87 1.89
N HIS A 65 3.42 -3.46 3.10
CA HIS A 65 3.00 -2.20 3.73
C HIS A 65 3.22 -0.97 2.82
N VAL A 66 4.44 -0.79 2.31
CA VAL A 66 4.74 0.32 1.38
C VAL A 66 3.84 0.27 0.14
N THR A 67 3.65 -0.92 -0.44
CA THR A 67 2.90 -1.11 -1.69
C THR A 67 1.41 -0.87 -1.49
N GLU A 68 0.84 -1.39 -0.40
CA GLU A 68 -0.57 -1.25 -0.04
C GLU A 68 -0.97 0.21 0.10
N TYR A 69 -0.20 0.98 0.86
CA TYR A 69 -0.49 2.39 1.08
C TYR A 69 -0.15 3.27 -0.12
N ALA A 70 0.88 2.92 -0.92
CA ALA A 70 1.16 3.62 -2.18
C ALA A 70 0.02 3.48 -3.18
N ILE A 71 -0.55 2.27 -3.32
CA ILE A 71 -1.69 2.03 -4.21
C ILE A 71 -2.93 2.73 -3.66
N LEU A 72 -3.22 2.61 -2.35
CA LEU A 72 -4.37 3.28 -1.73
C LEU A 72 -4.36 4.80 -1.97
N SER A 73 -3.24 5.46 -1.65
CA SER A 73 -3.11 6.92 -1.81
C SER A 73 -3.18 7.34 -3.27
N GLY A 74 -2.58 6.57 -4.19
CA GLY A 74 -2.65 6.81 -5.63
C GLY A 74 -4.08 6.69 -6.18
N LEU A 75 -4.82 5.66 -5.73
CA LEU A 75 -6.22 5.46 -6.11
C LEU A 75 -7.12 6.57 -5.57
N LEU A 76 -6.94 7.00 -4.32
CA LEU A 76 -7.64 8.14 -3.73
C LEU A 76 -7.32 9.43 -4.49
N PHE A 77 -6.05 9.68 -4.78
CA PHE A 77 -5.62 10.85 -5.53
C PHE A 77 -6.23 10.90 -6.94
N ARG A 78 -6.34 9.75 -7.60
CA ARG A 78 -7.05 9.60 -8.88
C ARG A 78 -8.55 9.87 -8.72
N ALA A 79 -9.21 9.27 -7.72
CA ALA A 79 -10.65 9.40 -7.50
C ALA A 79 -11.07 10.85 -7.21
N LEU A 80 -10.18 11.64 -6.59
CA LEU A 80 -10.40 13.04 -6.27
C LEU A 80 -10.16 14.01 -7.45
N ARG A 81 -9.76 13.52 -8.65
CA ARG A 81 -9.30 14.35 -9.79
C ARG A 81 -10.33 15.35 -10.33
N GLY A 82 -11.63 15.15 -10.07
CA GLY A 82 -12.70 16.09 -10.43
C GLY A 82 -13.45 16.71 -9.25
N LEU A 83 -13.01 16.42 -8.01
CA LEU A 83 -13.68 16.87 -6.78
C LEU A 83 -12.85 17.92 -6.04
N ILE A 84 -11.53 17.78 -6.08
CA ILE A 84 -10.60 18.66 -5.36
C ILE A 84 -9.62 19.27 -6.35
N GLY A 85 -9.69 20.59 -6.50
CA GLY A 85 -8.73 21.38 -7.27
C GLY A 85 -7.39 21.53 -6.55
N GLY A 86 -6.33 21.75 -7.34
CA GLY A 86 -4.96 21.95 -6.83
C GLY A 86 -4.27 20.65 -6.42
N PHE A 87 -3.00 20.51 -6.81
CA PHE A 87 -2.21 19.31 -6.52
C PHE A 87 -2.07 19.08 -5.00
N TRP A 88 -1.59 20.08 -4.26
CA TRP A 88 -1.29 19.97 -2.83
C TRP A 88 -2.52 19.67 -1.98
N ARG A 89 -3.64 20.34 -2.26
CA ARG A 89 -4.90 20.09 -1.55
C ARG A 89 -5.40 18.67 -1.78
N ARG A 90 -5.34 18.20 -3.04
CA ARG A 90 -5.74 16.84 -3.39
C ARG A 90 -4.81 15.79 -2.76
N ALA A 91 -3.50 16.04 -2.76
CA ALA A 91 -2.52 15.18 -2.12
C ALA A 91 -2.79 15.07 -0.61
N ALA A 92 -3.00 16.20 0.08
CA ALA A 92 -3.32 16.21 1.51
C ALA A 92 -4.57 15.37 1.83
N VAL A 93 -5.65 15.53 1.05
CA VAL A 93 -6.88 14.74 1.27
C VAL A 93 -6.70 13.27 0.90
N ALA A 94 -5.90 12.94 -0.11
CA ALA A 94 -5.59 11.55 -0.47
C ALA A 94 -4.68 10.85 0.56
N LEU A 95 -3.87 11.60 1.31
CA LEU A 95 -3.00 11.08 2.37
C LEU A 95 -3.73 10.92 3.72
N ALA A 96 -4.80 11.69 3.96
CA ALA A 96 -5.53 11.67 5.23
C ALA A 96 -6.04 10.27 5.63
N PRO A 97 -6.54 9.42 4.71
CA PRO A 97 -6.93 8.06 5.07
C PRO A 97 -5.77 7.21 5.58
N ALA A 98 -4.54 7.39 5.07
CA ALA A 98 -3.39 6.67 5.60
C ALA A 98 -3.19 6.98 7.08
N LEU A 99 -3.25 8.27 7.47
CA LEU A 99 -3.13 8.75 8.87
C LEU A 99 -4.10 8.09 9.86
N ILE A 100 -5.22 7.56 9.35
CA ILE A 100 -6.25 6.90 10.15
C ILE A 100 -6.11 5.39 10.04
N PHE A 101 -5.97 4.85 8.83
CA PHE A 101 -5.98 3.42 8.60
C PHE A 101 -4.70 2.72 9.04
N ALA A 102 -3.53 3.34 8.94
CA ALA A 102 -2.29 2.69 9.38
C ALA A 102 -2.28 2.40 10.90
N PRO A 103 -2.62 3.37 11.79
CA PRO A 103 -2.77 3.06 13.20
C PRO A 103 -3.90 2.06 13.50
N LEU A 104 -5.02 2.13 12.76
CA LEU A 104 -6.12 1.19 12.95
C LEU A 104 -5.77 -0.23 12.51
N ASP A 105 -4.97 -0.37 11.46
CA ASP A 105 -4.50 -1.65 10.97
C ASP A 105 -3.58 -2.31 12.00
N GLU A 106 -2.60 -1.56 12.51
CA GLU A 106 -1.72 -2.02 13.58
C GLU A 106 -2.47 -2.35 14.88
N PHE A 107 -3.49 -1.56 15.21
CA PHE A 107 -4.39 -1.87 16.32
C PHE A 107 -5.16 -3.18 16.07
N HIS A 108 -5.72 -3.39 14.88
CA HIS A 108 -6.39 -4.65 14.52
C HIS A 108 -5.44 -5.85 14.59
N GLN A 109 -4.24 -5.71 14.03
CA GLN A 109 -3.20 -6.76 14.06
C GLN A 109 -2.76 -7.12 15.48
N SER A 110 -2.84 -6.19 16.44
CA SER A 110 -2.53 -6.47 17.85
C SER A 110 -3.46 -7.53 18.48
N PHE A 111 -4.63 -7.78 17.88
CA PHE A 111 -5.56 -8.83 18.28
C PHE A 111 -5.37 -10.16 17.53
N VAL A 112 -4.45 -10.22 16.56
CA VAL A 112 -4.18 -11.41 15.76
C VAL A 112 -2.88 -12.06 16.26
N PRO A 113 -2.93 -13.23 16.94
CA PRO A 113 -1.76 -13.81 17.62
C PRO A 113 -0.56 -14.11 16.73
N SER A 114 -0.78 -14.38 15.44
CA SER A 114 0.25 -14.68 14.45
C SER A 114 0.84 -13.43 13.79
N ARG A 115 0.33 -12.23 14.11
CA ARG A 115 0.81 -10.93 13.61
C ARG A 115 1.64 -10.24 14.68
N THR A 116 2.48 -9.31 14.23
CA THR A 116 3.27 -8.45 15.12
C THR A 116 2.97 -7.03 14.75
N SER A 117 2.30 -6.32 15.66
CA SER A 117 2.05 -4.89 15.49
C SER A 117 3.30 -4.07 15.85
N SER A 118 3.61 -3.04 15.07
CA SER A 118 4.75 -2.15 15.25
C SER A 118 4.40 -0.71 14.87
N LEU A 119 4.72 0.25 15.74
CA LEU A 119 4.66 1.68 15.38
C LEU A 119 5.58 2.03 14.19
N GLY A 120 6.63 1.23 13.96
CA GLY A 120 7.47 1.37 12.78
C GLY A 120 6.73 1.07 11.48
N ASP A 121 5.78 0.13 11.51
CA ASP A 121 4.99 -0.25 10.33
C ASP A 121 4.02 0.89 9.94
N VAL A 122 3.47 1.64 10.92
CA VAL A 122 2.71 2.89 10.67
C VAL A 122 3.53 3.93 9.89
N LEU A 123 4.81 4.13 10.24
CA LEU A 123 5.67 5.08 9.54
C LEU A 123 5.99 4.61 8.11
N ILE A 124 6.17 3.29 7.95
CA ILE A 124 6.37 2.67 6.64
C ILE A 124 5.14 2.87 5.76
N ASP A 125 3.94 2.67 6.30
CA ASP A 125 2.67 2.90 5.62
C ASP A 125 2.53 4.36 5.14
N TYR A 126 2.85 5.33 6.00
CA TYR A 126 2.85 6.74 5.60
C TYR A 126 3.87 7.04 4.49
N SER A 127 5.06 6.43 4.56
CA SER A 127 6.06 6.58 3.52
C SER A 127 5.58 6.00 2.17
N GLY A 128 4.89 4.85 2.20
CA GLY A 128 4.22 4.26 1.04
C GLY A 128 3.16 5.18 0.47
N ALA A 129 2.28 5.72 1.32
CA ALA A 129 1.25 6.66 0.91
C ALA A 129 1.84 7.89 0.20
N ILE A 130 2.91 8.48 0.74
CA ILE A 130 3.61 9.60 0.09
C ILE A 130 4.20 9.18 -1.25
N ALA A 131 4.88 8.02 -1.31
CA ALA A 131 5.46 7.49 -2.53
C ALA A 131 4.40 7.30 -3.63
N GLY A 132 3.20 6.79 -3.30
CA GLY A 132 2.08 6.65 -4.23
C GLY A 132 1.64 7.96 -4.89
N ILE A 133 1.57 9.04 -4.11
CA ILE A 133 1.26 10.39 -4.63
C ILE A 133 2.37 10.88 -5.56
N LEU A 134 3.64 10.71 -5.16
CA LEU A 134 4.79 11.13 -5.96
C LEU A 134 4.87 10.38 -7.28
N ILE A 135 4.67 9.06 -7.28
CA ILE A 135 4.59 8.24 -8.49
C ILE A 135 3.47 8.75 -9.39
N CYS A 136 2.27 8.98 -8.86
CA CYS A 136 1.17 9.55 -9.62
C CYS A 136 1.53 10.91 -10.24
N ARG A 137 2.26 11.76 -9.51
CA ARG A 137 2.72 13.06 -10.02
C ARG A 137 3.74 12.91 -11.14
N ILE A 138 4.73 12.03 -10.98
CA ILE A 138 5.76 11.75 -11.99
C ILE A 138 5.10 11.22 -13.26
N LEU A 139 4.20 10.25 -13.14
CA LEU A 139 3.46 9.70 -14.28
C LEU A 139 2.63 10.76 -15.00
N GLN A 140 1.96 11.65 -14.26
CA GLN A 140 1.25 12.78 -14.87
C GLN A 140 2.20 13.69 -15.65
N LEU A 141 3.37 14.02 -15.11
CA LEU A 141 4.35 14.87 -15.78
C LEU A 141 4.97 14.19 -17.01
N ALA A 142 5.20 12.88 -16.95
CA ALA A 142 5.77 12.09 -18.05
C ALA A 142 4.77 11.85 -19.20
N LEU A 143 3.49 11.67 -18.87
CA LEU A 143 2.43 11.35 -19.83
C LEU A 143 1.69 12.59 -20.36
N THR A 144 1.87 13.77 -19.75
CA THR A 144 1.32 15.01 -20.31
C THR A 144 2.17 15.39 -21.52
N PRO A 145 1.61 15.45 -22.74
CA PRO A 145 2.36 15.84 -23.92
C PRO A 145 3.05 17.19 -23.67
N ARG A 146 4.38 17.23 -23.76
CA ARG A 146 5.10 18.50 -23.84
C ARG A 146 4.69 19.14 -25.16
N ASN A 147 3.91 20.20 -25.12
CA ASN A 147 3.61 20.97 -26.32
C ASN A 147 4.94 21.56 -26.83
N PRO A 148 5.47 21.19 -28.02
CA PRO A 148 6.81 21.55 -28.44
C PRO A 148 6.96 23.01 -28.92
N THR A 149 6.01 23.90 -28.64
CA THR A 149 6.06 25.29 -29.12
C THR A 149 6.02 26.30 -27.97
N ARG A 150 7.19 26.59 -27.44
CA ARG A 150 7.61 27.94 -27.02
C ARG A 150 9.04 28.16 -27.50
#